data_AF-A0AAW2HKL7-F1
#
_entry.id   AF-A0AAW2HKL7-F1
#
_cell.length_a   1.000
_cell.length_b   1.000
_cell.length_c   1.000
_cell.angle_alpha   90.00
_cell.angle_beta   90.00
_cell.angle_gamma   90.00
#
_symmetry.space_group_name_H-M   'P 1'
#
loop_
_entity.id
_entity.type
_entity.pdbx_description
1 polymer ?
#
loop_
_entity_poly.entity_id
_entity_poly.type
_entity_poly.pdbx_seq_one_letter_code
_entity_poly.pdbx_strand_id
1 'polypeptide(L)'
;MKLLCRFLLLVCSLSALFLLLLFSRCGLNLEEDDYERDIRVHLSQVQSRSKGSESPAYGETSEGGQQDSVEAYIQLLQQREEENRIEVERLTAEIRSLKLQLLKYNSPPVKMKLPWNFDSTAAAVNLSRMKVPKDCGNHVKRQIASSEILKGVSLNNEYEIISFNHFTLNRIYPVDLSLGKRVVEKPIGYKRKDLSEALFKALDILNGGEKSRKRHSVAKKNGTEVGTNATKKYGLEDFVEGLYRIEPTTGTQYELYFKDKTNHVKVTVMRPFAPLTAIAQEAKPKDKEVVHVILPLSGRTETFQSFMDKFVKIALRNDKRVHLTVVYFGDEGLIEARTIMSRIVQQKGNGNSLRLLALNETFSRAKGLRIGAEKTWDNELSSETRDVLLFMCDVEIVFSAKFLDRCRWNTKPGKQVYYPIVFSLYNPHFVYTLQGKEIPSESDQLVVSRDTGFWRDFGYGMTCQYRSDFLAIRGFDEDTVGWGGEDVALYRKYVKSGIKVVRATDPGIFHIWHPKVCSATEGGRQLTADQYRACIRSRALNEASHAQLGLLAFKDEMNTSKKNKYVPAKRKKY
;
A
#
# COMPACT_ATOMS: atom_id res chain seq x y z
N MET A 1 -48.32 16.35 15.32
CA MET A 1 -47.23 15.53 14.73
C MET A 1 -47.09 15.64 13.21
N LYS A 2 -48.16 15.59 12.40
CA LYS A 2 -48.03 15.61 10.92
C LYS A 2 -47.48 16.93 10.32
N LEU A 3 -47.76 18.08 10.91
CA LEU A 3 -47.16 19.37 10.49
C LEU A 3 -45.66 19.48 10.79
N LEU A 4 -45.23 18.92 11.92
CA LEU A 4 -43.81 18.94 12.33
C LEU A 4 -42.96 18.09 11.37
N CYS A 5 -43.44 16.93 10.94
CA CYS A 5 -42.77 16.11 9.92
C CYS A 5 -42.68 16.81 8.56
N ARG A 6 -43.73 17.53 8.13
CA ARG A 6 -43.70 18.27 6.87
C ARG A 6 -42.72 19.44 6.93
N PHE A 7 -42.65 20.13 8.05
CA PHE A 7 -41.68 21.21 8.28
C PHE A 7 -40.23 20.68 8.29
N LEU A 8 -39.96 19.56 8.98
CA LEU A 8 -38.65 18.91 9.00
C LEU A 8 -38.19 18.43 7.62
N LEU A 9 -39.10 17.85 6.82
CA LEU A 9 -38.79 17.44 5.44
C LEU A 9 -38.46 18.64 4.54
N LEU A 10 -39.16 19.76 4.73
CA LEU A 10 -38.94 20.98 3.96
C LEU A 10 -37.59 21.63 4.31
N VAL A 11 -37.24 21.67 5.61
CA VAL A 11 -35.93 22.12 6.09
C VAL A 11 -34.80 21.21 5.60
N CYS A 12 -34.97 19.89 5.62
CA CYS A 12 -33.98 18.94 5.07
C CYS A 12 -33.80 19.10 3.56
N SER A 13 -34.88 19.34 2.80
CA SER A 13 -34.79 19.55 1.35
C SER A 13 -34.09 20.85 0.96
N LEU A 14 -34.33 21.94 1.70
CA LEU A 14 -33.62 23.22 1.53
C LEU A 14 -32.13 23.09 1.90
N SER A 15 -31.81 22.29 2.92
CA SER A 15 -30.43 22.01 3.33
C SER A 15 -29.65 21.24 2.25
N ALA A 16 -30.30 20.27 1.60
CA ALA A 16 -29.69 19.47 0.53
C ALA A 16 -29.45 20.29 -0.75
N LEU A 17 -30.38 21.20 -1.10
CA LEU A 17 -30.20 22.16 -2.19
C LEU A 17 -29.06 23.15 -1.91
N PHE A 18 -28.93 23.61 -0.66
CA PHE A 18 -27.83 24.47 -0.25
C PHE A 18 -26.46 23.76 -0.28
N LEU A 19 -26.43 22.48 0.11
CA LEU A 19 -25.24 21.61 -0.02
C LEU A 19 -24.86 21.35 -1.48
N LEU A 20 -25.83 21.09 -2.36
CA LEU A 20 -25.58 20.91 -3.80
C LEU A 20 -25.06 22.19 -4.46
N LEU A 21 -25.58 23.36 -4.07
CA LEU A 21 -25.08 24.66 -4.54
C LEU A 21 -23.67 24.96 -4.00
N LEU A 22 -23.35 24.56 -2.76
CA LEU A 22 -22.00 24.67 -2.20
C LEU A 22 -20.99 23.73 -2.87
N PHE A 23 -21.38 22.50 -3.24
CA PHE A 23 -20.53 21.57 -3.99
C PHE A 23 -20.31 22.01 -5.44
N SER A 24 -21.23 22.75 -6.04
CA SER A 24 -21.03 23.36 -7.37
C SER A 24 -20.06 24.55 -7.38
N ARG A 25 -19.76 25.13 -6.21
CA ARG A 25 -18.86 26.30 -6.05
C ARG A 25 -17.45 25.95 -5.55
N CYS A 26 -17.12 24.67 -5.38
CA CYS A 26 -15.78 24.20 -5.03
C CYS A 26 -15.18 23.32 -6.13
N GLY A 27 -14.61 23.97 -7.16
CA GLY A 27 -13.43 23.55 -7.91
C GLY A 27 -13.29 22.10 -8.38
N LEU A 28 -13.71 21.84 -9.62
CA LEU A 28 -12.98 20.96 -10.53
C LEU A 28 -12.15 21.84 -11.47
N ASN A 29 -10.87 22.05 -11.12
CA ASN A 29 -9.86 22.50 -12.08
C ASN A 29 -9.47 21.29 -12.93
N LEU A 30 -9.97 21.24 -14.17
CA LEU A 30 -9.32 20.55 -15.26
C LEU A 30 -8.70 21.62 -16.14
N GLU A 31 -7.36 21.60 -16.22
CA GLU A 31 -6.58 22.32 -17.22
C GLU A 31 -6.94 21.79 -18.61
N GLU A 32 -7.42 22.66 -19.51
CA GLU A 32 -7.38 22.47 -20.96
C GLU A 32 -6.52 23.59 -21.56
N ASP A 33 -5.21 23.36 -21.57
CA ASP A 33 -4.30 24.00 -22.52
C ASP A 33 -4.42 23.24 -23.86
N ASP A 34 -5.30 23.67 -24.78
CA ASP A 34 -5.04 23.56 -26.24
C ASP A 34 -6.00 24.36 -27.17
N TYR A 35 -6.65 25.45 -26.71
CA TYR A 35 -7.65 26.17 -27.52
C TYR A 35 -7.25 27.59 -27.98
N GLU A 36 -5.98 27.96 -27.90
CA GLU A 36 -5.51 29.31 -28.27
C GLU A 36 -4.81 29.40 -29.64
N ARG A 37 -4.83 28.33 -30.45
CA ARG A 37 -4.21 28.34 -31.79
C ARG A 37 -5.20 28.37 -32.97
N ASP A 38 -6.47 27.99 -32.78
CA ASP A 38 -7.45 27.91 -33.89
C ASP A 38 -8.39 29.12 -34.04
N ILE A 39 -8.55 29.97 -33.01
CA ILE A 39 -9.46 31.12 -33.07
C ILE A 39 -8.88 32.28 -33.90
N ARG A 40 -7.54 32.35 -34.07
CA ARG A 40 -6.89 33.43 -34.83
C ARG A 40 -6.83 33.19 -36.34
N VAL A 41 -7.23 31.99 -36.81
CA VAL A 41 -7.28 31.65 -38.25
C VAL A 41 -8.69 31.80 -38.84
N HIS A 42 -9.75 31.71 -38.03
CA HIS A 42 -11.13 31.77 -38.52
C HIS A 42 -11.78 33.16 -38.59
N LEU A 43 -11.17 34.19 -37.97
CA LEU A 43 -11.68 35.57 -38.05
C LEU A 43 -11.23 36.36 -39.29
N SER A 44 -10.43 35.77 -40.19
CA SER A 44 -10.00 36.42 -41.45
C SER A 44 -10.64 35.85 -42.72
N GLN A 45 -11.56 34.89 -42.62
CA GLN A 45 -12.17 34.24 -43.79
C GLN A 45 -13.70 34.41 -43.94
N VAL A 46 -14.37 35.11 -43.02
CA VAL A 46 -15.85 35.28 -43.08
C VAL A 46 -16.27 36.54 -43.85
N GLN A 47 -15.34 37.36 -44.33
CA GLN A 47 -15.67 38.60 -45.05
C GLN A 47 -15.71 38.48 -46.58
N SER A 48 -15.73 37.27 -47.15
CA SER A 48 -15.78 37.10 -48.61
C SER A 48 -16.51 35.84 -49.08
N ARG A 49 -17.86 35.80 -48.98
CA ARG A 49 -18.72 35.15 -50.00
C ARG A 49 -20.20 35.39 -49.74
N SER A 50 -20.72 36.48 -50.29
CA SER A 50 -22.11 36.55 -50.74
C SER A 50 -22.22 35.87 -52.12
N LYS A 51 -23.11 34.89 -52.27
CA LYS A 51 -23.99 34.65 -53.44
C LYS A 51 -24.48 33.19 -53.47
N GLY A 52 -25.81 33.02 -53.50
CA GLY A 52 -26.47 32.09 -54.42
C GLY A 52 -27.25 30.91 -53.81
N SER A 53 -28.57 30.95 -54.07
CA SER A 53 -29.52 29.83 -54.34
C SER A 53 -29.87 28.85 -53.21
N GLU A 54 -31.08 28.31 -53.05
CA GLU A 54 -32.48 28.62 -53.44
C GLU A 54 -33.34 27.48 -52.81
N SER A 55 -34.66 27.72 -52.63
CA SER A 55 -35.76 26.73 -52.45
C SER A 55 -36.16 26.29 -51.01
N PRO A 56 -37.44 25.88 -50.77
CA PRO A 56 -38.63 26.74 -50.75
C PRO A 56 -39.57 26.50 -49.53
N ALA A 57 -40.69 27.22 -49.55
CA ALA A 57 -41.65 27.59 -48.50
C ALA A 57 -42.67 26.55 -47.97
N TYR A 58 -43.53 27.08 -47.07
CA TYR A 58 -44.87 26.68 -46.54
C TYR A 58 -44.88 26.17 -45.08
N GLY A 59 -45.67 26.71 -44.14
CA GLY A 59 -46.76 27.71 -44.21
C GLY A 59 -47.16 28.22 -42.80
N GLU A 60 -48.02 29.23 -42.80
CA GLU A 60 -48.37 30.16 -41.71
C GLU A 60 -49.48 29.67 -40.73
N THR A 61 -49.63 30.48 -39.66
CA THR A 61 -50.76 30.66 -38.69
C THR A 61 -50.78 29.72 -37.46
N SER A 62 -51.03 30.16 -36.21
CA SER A 62 -51.66 31.37 -35.69
C SER A 62 -50.99 31.92 -34.41
N GLU A 63 -50.93 33.24 -34.30
CA GLU A 63 -50.50 34.06 -33.15
C GLU A 63 -51.50 34.07 -31.97
N GLY A 64 -51.02 34.40 -30.77
CA GLY A 64 -51.89 34.92 -29.71
C GLY A 64 -51.36 34.91 -28.27
N GLY A 65 -50.34 34.11 -27.93
CA GLY A 65 -49.92 33.95 -26.52
C GLY A 65 -48.42 33.84 -26.26
N GLN A 66 -47.58 34.01 -27.28
CA GLN A 66 -46.15 33.67 -27.21
C GLN A 66 -45.21 34.89 -27.23
N GLN A 67 -45.70 36.08 -27.60
CA GLN A 67 -44.87 37.29 -27.71
C GLN A 67 -44.55 37.90 -26.34
N ASP A 68 -45.53 38.01 -25.43
CA ASP A 68 -45.31 38.57 -24.07
C ASP A 68 -44.37 37.69 -23.22
N SER A 69 -44.38 36.38 -23.44
CA SER A 69 -43.48 35.44 -22.75
C SER A 69 -42.03 35.58 -23.21
N VAL A 70 -41.81 35.94 -24.48
CA VAL A 70 -40.46 36.05 -25.06
C VAL A 70 -39.84 37.38 -24.67
N GLU A 71 -40.61 38.48 -24.67
CA GLU A 71 -40.11 39.78 -24.19
C GLU A 71 -39.77 39.76 -22.70
N ALA A 72 -40.60 39.14 -21.85
CA ALA A 72 -40.29 38.99 -20.43
C ALA A 72 -39.01 38.16 -20.19
N TYR A 73 -38.78 37.13 -21.01
CA TYR A 73 -37.56 36.31 -20.94
C TYR A 73 -36.32 37.08 -21.41
N ILE A 74 -36.43 37.90 -22.46
CA ILE A 74 -35.35 38.76 -22.96
C ILE A 74 -34.97 39.81 -21.92
N GLN A 75 -35.94 40.44 -21.25
CA GLN A 75 -35.66 41.40 -20.17
C GLN A 75 -34.92 40.74 -18.99
N LEU A 76 -35.27 39.50 -18.66
CA LEU A 76 -34.64 38.75 -17.56
C LEU A 76 -33.18 38.36 -17.89
N LEU A 77 -32.90 38.05 -19.17
CA LEU A 77 -31.53 37.83 -19.65
C LEU A 77 -30.71 39.12 -19.63
N GLN A 78 -31.27 40.24 -20.08
CA GLN A 78 -30.61 41.55 -20.04
C GLN A 78 -30.29 41.99 -18.61
N GLN A 79 -31.21 41.77 -17.67
CA GLN A 79 -30.96 42.03 -16.25
C GLN A 79 -29.80 41.19 -15.71
N ARG A 80 -29.71 39.93 -16.12
CA ARG A 80 -28.64 39.03 -15.67
C ARG A 80 -27.28 39.34 -16.29
N GLU A 81 -27.26 39.80 -17.53
CA GLU A 81 -26.05 40.34 -18.16
C GLU A 81 -25.56 41.61 -17.46
N GLU A 82 -26.49 42.49 -17.06
CA GLU A 82 -26.17 43.69 -16.30
C GLU A 82 -25.58 43.36 -14.92
N GLU A 83 -26.21 42.44 -14.18
CA GLU A 83 -25.72 41.96 -12.88
C GLU A 83 -24.33 41.32 -13.00
N ASN A 84 -24.10 40.51 -14.05
CA ASN A 84 -22.80 39.94 -14.32
C ASN A 84 -21.76 41.01 -14.68
N ARG A 85 -22.14 42.04 -15.45
CA ARG A 85 -21.24 43.14 -15.81
C ARG A 85 -20.80 43.91 -14.57
N ILE A 86 -21.73 44.21 -13.67
CA ILE A 86 -21.44 44.89 -12.40
C ILE A 86 -20.51 44.03 -11.52
N GLU A 87 -20.74 42.73 -11.43
CA GLU A 87 -19.88 41.83 -10.63
C GLU A 87 -18.47 41.69 -11.23
N VAL A 88 -18.35 41.64 -12.56
CA VAL A 88 -17.05 41.65 -13.25
C VAL A 88 -16.30 42.95 -12.97
N GLU A 89 -16.97 44.10 -13.00
CA GLU A 89 -16.34 45.38 -12.66
C GLU A 89 -15.89 45.42 -11.19
N ARG A 90 -16.73 44.92 -10.27
CA ARG A 90 -16.40 44.81 -8.84
C ARG A 90 -15.17 43.95 -8.61
N LEU A 91 -15.13 42.75 -9.16
CA LEU A 91 -14.01 41.82 -9.04
C LEU A 91 -12.75 42.38 -9.71
N THR A 92 -12.89 43.07 -10.84
CA THR A 92 -11.76 43.72 -11.53
C THR A 92 -11.16 44.83 -10.67
N ALA A 93 -11.99 45.63 -10.00
CA ALA A 93 -11.54 46.66 -9.06
C ALA A 93 -10.83 46.02 -7.84
N GLU A 94 -11.35 44.92 -7.32
CA GLU A 94 -10.77 44.17 -6.20
C GLU A 94 -9.39 43.58 -6.56
N ILE A 95 -9.26 42.95 -7.73
CA ILE A 95 -7.98 42.46 -8.25
C ILE A 95 -6.99 43.61 -8.43
N ARG A 96 -7.43 44.78 -8.92
CA ARG A 96 -6.57 45.96 -9.09
C ARG A 96 -6.07 46.48 -7.74
N SER A 97 -6.94 46.53 -6.72
CA SER A 97 -6.59 46.90 -5.35
C SER A 97 -5.56 45.94 -4.75
N LEU A 98 -5.79 44.63 -4.88
CA LEU A 98 -4.87 43.60 -4.40
C LEU A 98 -3.51 43.65 -5.11
N LYS A 99 -3.47 43.91 -6.42
CA LYS A 99 -2.22 44.14 -7.16
C LYS A 99 -1.47 45.37 -6.66
N LEU A 100 -2.16 46.46 -6.34
CA LEU A 100 -1.54 47.65 -5.74
C LEU A 100 -1.01 47.39 -4.34
N GLN A 101 -1.69 46.57 -3.53
CA GLN A 101 -1.18 46.13 -2.23
C GLN A 101 0.07 45.25 -2.38
N LEU A 102 0.08 44.31 -3.32
CA LEU A 102 1.26 43.50 -3.66
C LEU A 102 2.46 44.37 -4.11
N LEU A 103 2.20 45.43 -4.88
CA LEU A 103 3.24 46.37 -5.29
C LEU A 103 3.80 47.18 -4.11
N LYS A 104 2.97 47.55 -3.12
CA LYS A 104 3.44 48.20 -1.87
C LYS A 104 4.32 47.26 -1.04
N TYR A 105 4.00 45.96 -1.00
CA TYR A 105 4.83 44.95 -0.34
C TYR A 105 6.11 44.60 -1.11
N ASN A 106 6.16 44.85 -2.43
CA ASN A 106 7.33 44.66 -3.30
C ASN A 106 8.16 45.94 -3.52
N SER A 107 8.34 46.75 -2.49
CA SER A 107 9.40 47.77 -2.50
C SER A 107 10.78 47.08 -2.52
N PRO A 108 11.72 47.47 -3.41
CA PRO A 108 12.97 46.73 -3.59
C PRO A 108 13.90 46.84 -2.37
N PRO A 109 14.68 45.79 -2.05
CA PRO A 109 15.68 45.86 -0.99
C PRO A 109 16.84 46.78 -1.41
N VAL A 110 17.43 47.43 -0.40
CA VAL A 110 18.69 48.18 -0.46
C VAL A 110 19.72 47.40 -1.28
N LYS A 111 20.30 48.06 -2.29
CA LYS A 111 21.37 47.55 -3.15
C LYS A 111 22.57 47.10 -2.29
N MET A 112 22.82 45.79 -2.25
CA MET A 112 24.15 45.26 -1.95
C MET A 112 24.63 44.50 -3.19
N LYS A 113 25.63 45.06 -3.88
CA LYS A 113 26.26 44.46 -5.06
C LYS A 113 26.83 43.08 -4.68
N LEU A 114 26.36 42.04 -5.35
CA LEU A 114 27.01 40.74 -5.40
C LEU A 114 27.55 40.53 -6.83
N PRO A 115 28.87 40.43 -7.03
CA PRO A 115 29.43 40.02 -8.31
C PRO A 115 29.38 38.48 -8.40
N TRP A 116 28.62 37.96 -9.36
CA TRP A 116 28.69 36.56 -9.75
C TRP A 116 29.60 36.43 -10.97
N ASN A 117 30.88 36.10 -10.73
CA ASN A 117 31.61 35.23 -11.63
C ASN A 117 31.43 33.81 -11.07
N PHE A 118 30.76 32.98 -11.84
CA PHE A 118 30.51 31.58 -11.52
C PHE A 118 31.79 30.81 -11.83
N ASP A 119 32.56 30.50 -10.80
CA ASP A 119 33.61 29.50 -10.89
C ASP A 119 33.24 28.27 -10.07
N SER A 120 33.43 27.11 -10.69
CA SER A 120 32.85 25.84 -10.31
C SER A 120 33.67 25.14 -9.23
N THR A 121 33.98 25.82 -8.13
CA THR A 121 34.50 25.20 -6.91
C THR A 121 34.16 26.09 -5.71
N ALA A 122 33.73 25.49 -4.60
CA ALA A 122 33.41 26.15 -3.32
C ALA A 122 32.04 26.88 -3.22
N ALA A 123 30.98 26.12 -2.97
CA ALA A 123 29.83 26.63 -2.21
C ALA A 123 29.20 25.51 -1.37
N ALA A 124 29.96 25.04 -0.38
CA ALA A 124 29.36 24.53 0.85
C ALA A 124 28.66 25.72 1.53
N VAL A 125 27.42 26.00 1.12
CA VAL A 125 26.58 26.97 1.82
C VAL A 125 26.31 26.38 3.19
N ASN A 126 27.00 26.95 4.18
CA ASN A 126 26.90 26.63 5.58
C ASN A 126 25.47 26.98 6.03
N LEU A 127 24.56 26.00 5.92
CA LEU A 127 23.17 26.05 6.38
C LEU A 127 23.07 26.09 7.93
N SER A 128 24.10 26.60 8.60
CA SER A 128 24.22 26.72 10.05
C SER A 128 23.86 28.12 10.56
N ARG A 129 23.47 29.05 9.66
CA ARG A 129 23.20 30.45 10.05
C ARG A 129 21.87 31.05 9.57
N MET A 130 20.94 30.25 9.07
CA MET A 130 19.53 30.62 9.18
C MET A 130 19.05 30.12 10.54
N LYS A 131 18.83 31.05 11.47
CA LYS A 131 18.07 30.77 12.69
C LYS A 131 16.68 30.31 12.24
N VAL A 132 16.49 29.00 12.07
CA VAL A 132 15.16 28.40 12.15
C VAL A 132 14.54 28.99 13.42
N PRO A 133 13.42 29.72 13.36
CA PRO A 133 12.78 30.24 14.56
C PRO A 133 12.70 29.12 15.58
N LYS A 134 13.07 29.37 16.84
CA LYS A 134 13.08 28.33 17.90
C LYS A 134 11.75 27.54 17.92
N ASP A 135 10.67 28.20 17.52
CA ASP A 135 9.33 27.63 17.37
C ASP A 135 9.23 26.54 16.30
N CYS A 136 9.85 26.69 15.13
CA CYS A 136 9.85 25.66 14.09
C CYS A 136 10.64 24.42 14.50
N GLY A 137 11.79 24.60 15.16
CA GLY A 137 12.58 23.49 15.70
C GLY A 137 11.83 22.71 16.79
N ASN A 138 11.09 23.42 17.64
CA ASN A 138 10.24 22.81 18.66
C ASN A 138 9.02 22.12 18.03
N HIS A 139 8.42 22.69 16.99
CA HIS A 139 7.32 22.07 16.25
C HIS A 139 7.73 20.75 15.62
N VAL A 140 8.89 20.69 14.95
CA VAL A 140 9.42 19.45 14.38
C VAL A 140 9.66 18.39 15.46
N LYS A 141 10.22 18.77 16.62
CA LYS A 141 10.41 17.83 17.74
C LYS A 141 9.08 17.29 18.26
N ARG A 142 8.06 18.14 18.40
CA ARG A 142 6.71 17.73 18.81
C ARG A 142 6.09 16.78 17.77
N GLN A 143 6.23 17.09 16.49
CA GLN A 143 5.72 16.26 15.39
C GLN A 143 6.37 14.87 15.35
N ILE A 144 7.69 14.80 15.59
CA ILE A 144 8.41 13.53 15.73
C ILE A 144 7.92 12.78 16.98
N ALA A 145 7.76 13.47 18.12
CA ALA A 145 7.31 12.86 19.37
C ALA A 145 5.86 12.34 19.30
N SER A 146 5.00 12.98 18.50
CA SER A 146 3.63 12.54 18.24
C SER A 146 3.52 11.45 17.17
N SER A 147 4.60 11.19 16.42
CA SER A 147 4.62 10.14 15.40
C SER A 147 4.71 8.74 16.01
N GLU A 148 4.06 7.78 15.38
CA GLU A 148 4.11 6.35 15.72
C GLU A 148 5.46 5.68 15.36
N ILE A 149 6.54 6.44 15.30
CA ILE A 149 7.85 5.89 14.94
C ILE A 149 8.47 5.12 16.11
N LEU A 150 8.50 5.75 17.28
CA LEU A 150 9.23 5.26 18.46
C LEU A 150 8.39 4.35 19.35
N LYS A 151 7.07 4.55 19.39
CA LYS A 151 6.13 3.80 20.22
C LYS A 151 4.81 3.57 19.47
N GLY A 152 4.13 2.47 19.80
CA GLY A 152 2.75 2.26 19.37
C GLY A 152 1.80 3.24 20.04
N VAL A 153 0.69 3.51 19.37
CA VAL A 153 -0.42 4.32 19.88
C VAL A 153 -1.66 3.44 19.81
N SER A 154 -2.49 3.51 20.86
CA SER A 154 -3.80 2.86 20.85
C SER A 154 -4.72 3.65 19.93
N LEU A 155 -5.24 2.97 18.90
CA LEU A 155 -6.14 3.56 17.90
C LEU A 155 -7.56 3.06 18.12
N ASN A 156 -8.56 3.81 17.66
CA ASN A 156 -9.96 3.45 17.92
C ASN A 156 -10.39 2.22 17.14
N ASN A 157 -9.90 2.10 15.89
CA ASN A 157 -10.26 1.04 14.96
C ASN A 157 -9.14 0.81 13.92
N GLU A 158 -9.25 -0.30 13.20
CA GLU A 158 -8.30 -0.73 12.17
C GLU A 158 -8.10 0.25 11.00
N TYR A 159 -9.06 1.14 10.73
CA TYR A 159 -9.00 2.08 9.60
C TYR A 159 -8.09 3.28 9.88
N GLU A 160 -7.69 3.49 11.13
CA GLU A 160 -6.71 4.52 11.50
C GLU A 160 -5.27 4.09 11.19
N ILE A 161 -5.03 2.80 10.94
CA ILE A 161 -3.70 2.29 10.61
C ILE A 161 -3.32 2.68 9.18
N ILE A 162 -2.25 3.46 9.06
CA ILE A 162 -1.61 3.74 7.78
C ILE A 162 -0.51 2.71 7.54
N SER A 163 -0.72 1.88 6.51
CA SER A 163 0.19 0.82 6.11
C SER A 163 1.45 1.36 5.39
N PHE A 164 2.55 0.63 5.52
CA PHE A 164 3.79 0.91 4.81
C PHE A 164 3.76 0.31 3.40
N ASN A 165 4.27 1.09 2.46
CA ASN A 165 4.64 0.64 1.14
C ASN A 165 6.07 0.09 1.18
N HIS A 166 6.29 -1.07 0.57
CA HIS A 166 7.63 -1.64 0.45
C HIS A 166 8.32 -1.09 -0.79
N PHE A 167 9.63 -0.84 -0.73
CA PHE A 167 10.40 -0.50 -1.91
C PHE A 167 11.83 -1.05 -1.89
N THR A 168 12.38 -1.19 -3.10
CA THR A 168 13.80 -1.37 -3.39
C THR A 168 14.25 -0.18 -4.26
N LEU A 169 15.52 -0.13 -4.68
CA LEU A 169 16.01 0.93 -5.57
C LEU A 169 15.19 1.08 -6.86
N ASN A 170 14.65 -0.04 -7.36
CA ASN A 170 14.06 -0.11 -8.69
C ASN A 170 12.57 -0.44 -8.68
N ARG A 171 11.98 -0.75 -7.51
CA ARG A 171 10.59 -1.19 -7.41
C ARG A 171 9.92 -0.62 -6.16
N ILE A 172 8.69 -0.17 -6.30
CA ILE A 172 7.77 0.17 -5.22
C ILE A 172 6.61 -0.84 -5.29
N TYR A 173 6.23 -1.37 -4.14
CA TYR A 173 5.05 -2.21 -3.95
C TYR A 173 4.05 -1.39 -3.14
N PRO A 174 3.12 -0.69 -3.82
CA PRO A 174 2.17 0.18 -3.14
C PRO A 174 1.05 -0.63 -2.49
N VAL A 175 0.61 -0.20 -1.31
CA VAL A 175 -0.63 -0.66 -0.66
C VAL A 175 -1.81 -0.06 -1.41
N ASP A 176 -1.85 1.27 -1.49
CA ASP A 176 -2.93 2.00 -2.16
C ASP A 176 -2.65 2.08 -3.65
N LEU A 177 -3.36 1.23 -4.38
CA LEU A 177 -3.34 1.21 -5.84
C LEU A 177 -4.10 2.44 -6.34
N SER A 178 -3.39 3.55 -6.54
CA SER A 178 -3.91 4.77 -7.21
C SER A 178 -4.57 4.41 -8.55
N LEU A 179 -5.11 5.39 -9.30
CA LEU A 179 -5.85 5.17 -10.55
C LEU A 179 -5.21 4.17 -11.54
N GLY A 180 -3.88 4.05 -11.57
CA GLY A 180 -3.15 3.10 -12.43
C GLY A 180 -3.26 1.62 -12.04
N LYS A 181 -3.81 1.28 -10.87
CA LYS A 181 -3.97 -0.10 -10.34
C LYS A 181 -2.70 -0.96 -10.40
N ARG A 182 -1.51 -0.36 -10.30
CA ARG A 182 -0.23 -1.06 -10.43
C ARG A 182 0.23 -1.61 -9.08
N VAL A 183 0.27 -2.94 -8.97
CA VAL A 183 0.75 -3.65 -7.78
C VAL A 183 2.27 -3.58 -7.60
N VAL A 184 2.99 -3.19 -8.65
CA VAL A 184 4.41 -2.91 -8.61
C VAL A 184 4.73 -1.79 -9.60
N GLU A 185 5.54 -0.83 -9.16
CA GLU A 185 5.88 0.37 -9.93
C GLU A 185 7.39 0.62 -9.91
N LYS A 186 7.92 1.29 -10.94
CA LYS A 186 9.28 1.85 -10.86
C LYS A 186 9.21 3.20 -10.14
N PRO A 187 10.13 3.51 -9.21
CA PRO A 187 10.21 4.84 -8.63
C PRO A 187 10.59 5.84 -9.74
N ILE A 188 9.67 6.77 -10.06
CA ILE A 188 9.86 7.83 -11.05
C ILE A 188 9.48 9.20 -10.48
N GLY A 189 9.91 10.27 -11.16
CA GLY A 189 9.55 11.65 -10.81
C GLY A 189 9.83 12.00 -9.34
N TYR A 190 8.83 12.60 -8.69
CA TYR A 190 8.90 12.99 -7.27
C TYR A 190 9.21 11.80 -6.35
N LYS A 191 8.58 10.63 -6.56
CA LYS A 191 8.81 9.45 -5.72
C LYS A 191 10.26 8.98 -5.76
N ARG A 192 10.89 8.97 -6.94
CA ARG A 192 12.33 8.62 -7.06
C ARG A 192 13.21 9.60 -6.30
N LYS A 193 12.95 10.90 -6.46
CA LYS A 193 13.69 11.96 -5.77
C LYS A 193 13.55 11.83 -4.25
N ASP A 194 12.32 11.69 -3.78
CA ASP A 194 11.97 11.57 -2.36
C ASP A 194 12.67 10.38 -1.68
N LEU A 195 12.58 9.19 -2.28
CA LEU A 195 13.22 7.97 -1.77
C LEU A 195 14.75 8.06 -1.83
N SER A 196 15.30 8.68 -2.87
CA SER A 196 16.75 8.88 -3.01
C SER A 196 17.28 9.83 -1.94
N GLU A 197 16.58 10.93 -1.65
CA GLU A 197 16.96 11.85 -0.58
C GLU A 197 16.94 11.16 0.80
N ALA A 198 15.92 10.36 1.10
CA ALA A 198 15.85 9.57 2.33
C ALA A 198 17.00 8.55 2.41
N LEU A 199 17.32 7.89 1.30
CA LEU A 199 18.41 6.93 1.20
C LEU A 199 19.79 7.58 1.40
N PHE A 200 20.07 8.70 0.73
CA PHE A 200 21.31 9.44 0.91
C PHE A 200 21.45 9.98 2.34
N LYS A 201 20.35 10.44 2.94
CA LYS A 201 20.35 10.83 4.35
C LYS A 201 20.73 9.67 5.26
N ALA A 202 20.22 8.47 5.01
CA ALA A 202 20.59 7.28 5.77
C ALA A 202 22.05 6.86 5.57
N LEU A 203 22.58 6.94 4.35
CA LEU A 203 23.99 6.70 4.07
C LEU A 203 24.90 7.72 4.77
N ASP A 204 24.53 8.99 4.79
CA ASP A 204 25.25 10.02 5.54
C ASP A 204 25.25 9.70 7.04
N ILE A 205 24.14 9.22 7.61
CA ILE A 205 24.05 8.80 9.02
C ILE A 205 25.02 7.63 9.30
N LEU A 206 24.97 6.58 8.47
CA LEU A 206 25.81 5.39 8.62
C LEU A 206 27.31 5.71 8.50
N ASN A 207 27.66 6.67 7.65
CA ASN A 207 29.05 7.09 7.41
C ASN A 207 29.53 8.21 8.37
N GLY A 208 28.83 8.42 9.49
CA GLY A 208 29.27 9.33 10.57
C GLY A 208 28.92 10.81 10.38
N GLY A 209 28.06 11.13 9.41
CA GLY A 209 27.50 12.45 9.15
C GLY A 209 28.53 13.57 8.94
N GLU A 210 28.10 14.82 9.09
CA GLU A 210 29.00 15.99 9.04
C GLU A 210 30.08 15.99 10.13
N LYS A 211 29.84 15.33 11.27
CA LYS A 211 30.74 15.33 12.42
C LYS A 211 32.01 14.51 12.15
N SER A 212 31.90 13.39 11.43
CA SER A 212 33.07 12.61 10.99
C SER A 212 33.85 13.34 9.90
N ARG A 213 33.17 13.99 8.94
CA ARG A 213 33.81 14.87 7.93
C ARG A 213 34.59 16.03 8.56
N LYS A 214 34.04 16.69 9.59
CA LYS A 214 34.72 17.76 10.33
C LYS A 214 35.93 17.24 11.11
N ARG A 215 35.82 16.11 11.83
CA ARG A 215 36.94 15.48 12.54
C ARG A 215 38.09 15.08 11.61
N HIS A 216 37.79 14.49 10.46
CA HIS A 216 38.82 14.17 9.45
C HIS A 216 39.45 15.43 8.84
N SER A 217 38.68 16.51 8.61
CA SER A 217 39.22 17.77 8.09
C SER A 217 40.16 18.48 9.07
N VAL A 218 39.91 18.35 10.38
CA VAL A 218 40.75 18.94 11.43
C VAL A 218 41.99 18.06 11.70
N ALA A 219 41.84 16.74 11.72
CA ALA A 219 42.97 15.81 11.87
C ALA A 219 43.96 15.89 10.71
N LYS A 220 43.47 16.03 9.47
CA LYS A 220 44.31 16.23 8.27
C LYS A 220 45.05 17.57 8.26
N LYS A 221 44.53 18.58 8.98
CA LYS A 221 45.19 19.88 9.18
C LYS A 221 46.29 19.85 10.25
N ASN A 222 46.18 18.94 11.22
CA ASN A 222 47.08 18.87 12.39
C ASN A 222 48.15 17.77 12.27
N GLY A 223 48.36 17.21 11.08
CA GLY A 223 49.43 16.24 10.80
C GLY A 223 49.38 14.95 11.63
N THR A 224 48.27 14.70 12.33
CA THR A 224 48.11 13.55 13.22
C THR A 224 47.42 12.44 12.43
N GLU A 225 48.18 11.41 12.07
CA GLU A 225 47.62 10.15 11.56
C GLU A 225 46.75 9.53 12.65
N VAL A 226 45.46 9.85 12.63
CA VAL A 226 44.47 9.13 13.42
C VAL A 226 44.39 7.74 12.81
N GLY A 227 44.96 6.75 13.52
CA GLY A 227 44.88 5.34 13.19
C GLY A 227 43.46 4.98 12.76
N THR A 228 43.27 4.76 11.47
CA THR A 228 41.97 4.46 10.90
C THR A 228 41.64 3.02 11.27
N ASN A 229 40.95 2.82 12.39
CA ASN A 229 40.01 1.70 12.44
C ASN A 229 39.03 1.97 11.30
N ALA A 230 39.28 1.35 10.15
CA ALA A 230 38.55 1.58 8.91
C ALA A 230 37.08 1.21 9.13
N THR A 231 36.28 2.20 9.57
CA THR A 231 34.84 2.08 9.66
C THR A 231 34.34 1.81 8.25
N LYS A 232 33.70 0.66 8.03
CA LYS A 232 33.10 0.28 6.75
C LYS A 232 32.32 1.48 6.20
N LYS A 233 32.67 1.92 4.99
CA LYS A 233 31.91 2.95 4.28
C LYS A 233 30.72 2.27 3.60
N TYR A 234 29.51 2.69 3.95
CA TYR A 234 28.28 2.19 3.36
C TYR A 234 28.00 2.88 2.04
N GLY A 235 27.63 2.10 1.02
CA GLY A 235 27.23 2.57 -0.30
C GLY A 235 25.80 2.19 -0.69
N LEU A 236 25.39 2.55 -1.91
CA LEU A 236 24.06 2.21 -2.44
C LEU A 236 23.89 0.69 -2.64
N GLU A 237 24.99 0.00 -2.88
CA GLU A 237 25.08 -1.46 -3.00
C GLU A 237 24.79 -2.19 -1.68
N ASP A 238 24.96 -1.51 -0.55
CA ASP A 238 24.62 -2.07 0.75
C ASP A 238 23.12 -1.95 1.04
N PHE A 239 22.38 -1.09 0.33
CA PHE A 239 20.94 -0.94 0.53
C PHE A 239 20.19 -2.18 0.03
N VAL A 240 19.40 -2.78 0.92
CA VAL A 240 18.65 -4.00 0.64
C VAL A 240 17.23 -3.64 0.22
N GLU A 241 16.50 -2.97 1.10
CA GLU A 241 15.10 -2.59 0.93
C GLU A 241 14.68 -1.54 1.96
N GLY A 242 13.50 -0.97 1.75
CA GLY A 242 12.92 -0.05 2.70
C GLY A 242 11.40 -0.12 2.75
N LEU A 243 10.86 0.44 3.83
CA LEU A 243 9.45 0.67 4.04
C LEU A 243 9.22 2.18 4.13
N TYR A 244 8.14 2.68 3.53
CA TYR A 244 7.72 4.06 3.74
C TYR A 244 6.20 4.21 3.88
N ARG A 245 5.77 5.18 4.68
CA ARG A 245 4.38 5.61 4.77
C ARG A 245 4.28 7.10 4.93
N ILE A 246 3.17 7.68 4.46
CA ILE A 246 2.90 9.12 4.56
C ILE A 246 1.75 9.28 5.55
N GLU A 247 2.03 9.87 6.71
CA GLU A 247 1.02 10.22 7.69
C GLU A 247 0.57 11.68 7.47
N PRO A 248 -0.73 11.96 7.29
CA PRO A 248 -1.23 13.31 7.04
C PRO A 248 -0.91 14.33 8.15
N THR A 249 -0.63 13.86 9.36
CA THR A 249 -0.38 14.71 10.54
C THR A 249 1.11 14.85 10.86
N THR A 250 1.93 13.84 10.57
CA THR A 250 3.35 13.83 10.97
C THR A 250 4.33 13.89 9.80
N GLY A 251 3.89 13.60 8.58
CA GLY A 251 4.75 13.56 7.39
C GLY A 251 5.17 12.14 7.00
N THR A 252 6.28 12.01 6.27
CA THR A 252 6.70 10.73 5.70
C THR A 252 7.72 10.03 6.59
N GLN A 253 7.51 8.74 6.83
CA GLN A 253 8.39 7.89 7.61
C GLN A 253 9.08 6.90 6.68
N TYR A 254 10.38 6.65 6.92
CA TYR A 254 11.18 5.70 6.15
C TYR A 254 11.94 4.78 7.11
N GLU A 255 11.85 3.48 6.84
CA GLU A 255 12.68 2.46 7.48
C GLU A 255 13.55 1.82 6.40
N LEU A 256 14.87 1.98 6.52
CA LEU A 256 15.82 1.60 5.48
C LEU A 256 16.76 0.52 6.02
N TYR A 257 16.87 -0.59 5.30
CA TYR A 257 17.67 -1.75 5.70
C TYR A 257 18.92 -1.85 4.83
N PHE A 258 20.08 -1.91 5.49
CA PHE A 258 21.39 -2.02 4.84
C PHE A 258 22.10 -3.28 5.27
N LYS A 259 22.86 -3.89 4.37
CA LYS A 259 23.71 -5.04 4.64
C LYS A 259 24.98 -4.59 5.37
N ASP A 260 25.30 -5.24 6.48
CA ASP A 260 26.53 -5.03 7.24
C ASP A 260 27.26 -6.36 7.49
N LYS A 261 28.23 -6.68 6.63
CA LYS A 261 28.98 -7.94 6.63
C LYS A 261 28.04 -9.15 6.61
N THR A 262 27.73 -9.70 7.79
CA THR A 262 26.84 -10.85 8.02
C THR A 262 25.44 -10.47 8.53
N ASN A 263 25.21 -9.18 8.81
CA ASN A 263 24.04 -8.65 9.49
C ASN A 263 23.33 -7.58 8.66
N HIS A 264 22.32 -6.97 9.27
CA HIS A 264 21.63 -5.82 8.74
C HIS A 264 21.65 -4.66 9.75
N VAL A 265 21.64 -3.43 9.24
CA VAL A 265 21.45 -2.22 10.04
C VAL A 265 20.19 -1.55 9.53
N LYS A 266 19.29 -1.21 10.45
CA LYS A 266 18.08 -0.43 10.19
C LYS A 266 18.37 1.04 10.49
N VAL A 267 18.09 1.91 9.53
CA VAL A 267 18.11 3.36 9.72
C VAL A 267 16.68 3.87 9.56
N THR A 268 16.19 4.57 10.58
CA THR A 268 14.88 5.20 10.56
C THR A 268 15.04 6.70 10.34
N VAL A 269 14.45 7.18 9.26
CA VAL A 269 14.48 8.59 8.85
C VAL A 269 13.05 9.07 8.73
N MET A 270 12.80 10.33 9.11
CA MET A 270 11.50 10.96 8.97
C MET A 270 11.64 12.25 8.19
N ARG A 271 10.74 12.47 7.24
CA ARG A 271 10.46 13.78 6.63
C ARG A 271 9.22 14.34 7.31
N PRO A 272 9.38 15.10 8.42
CA PRO A 272 8.29 15.91 8.96
C PRO A 272 7.83 16.94 7.92
N PHE A 273 6.97 17.91 8.29
CA PHE A 273 6.73 19.09 7.43
C PHE A 273 7.92 20.06 7.45
N ALA A 274 9.13 19.50 7.37
CA ALA A 274 10.45 20.11 7.42
C ALA A 274 11.49 19.14 6.80
N PRO A 275 12.78 19.52 6.70
CA PRO A 275 13.81 18.66 6.14
C PRO A 275 13.97 17.29 6.84
N LEU A 276 14.49 16.31 6.09
CA LEU A 276 14.74 14.95 6.56
C LEU A 276 15.58 14.92 7.84
N THR A 277 15.04 14.28 8.87
CA THR A 277 15.62 14.16 10.19
C THR A 277 15.92 12.69 10.51
N ALA A 278 17.11 12.45 11.06
CA ALA A 278 17.50 11.13 11.54
C ALA A 278 16.74 10.82 12.84
N ILE A 279 16.10 9.66 12.93
CA ILE A 279 15.37 9.26 14.14
C ILE A 279 16.16 8.21 14.93
N ALA A 280 16.53 7.11 14.28
CA ALA A 280 17.20 6.00 14.94
C ALA A 280 18.11 5.23 13.98
N GLN A 281 19.15 4.63 14.56
CA GLN A 281 20.00 3.64 13.90
C GLN A 281 20.07 2.42 14.82
N GLU A 282 19.71 1.26 14.29
CA GLU A 282 19.66 0.01 15.04
C GLU A 282 20.44 -1.08 14.28
N ALA A 283 21.50 -1.60 14.87
CA ALA A 283 22.13 -2.81 14.37
C ALA A 283 21.23 -4.01 14.71
N LYS A 284 20.94 -4.86 13.71
CA LYS A 284 20.22 -6.11 13.95
C LYS A 284 21.18 -7.17 14.52
N PRO A 285 20.69 -8.05 15.42
CA PRO A 285 21.50 -9.12 16.00
C PRO A 285 22.20 -9.98 14.94
N LYS A 286 23.38 -10.52 15.28
CA LYS A 286 24.08 -11.51 14.44
C LYS A 286 23.31 -12.82 14.36
N ASP A 287 22.79 -13.26 15.49
CA ASP A 287 22.06 -14.51 15.57
C ASP A 287 20.60 -14.27 15.21
N LYS A 288 20.11 -15.01 14.21
CA LYS A 288 18.70 -14.96 13.83
C LYS A 288 17.85 -15.56 14.94
N GLU A 289 16.81 -14.85 15.36
CA GLU A 289 15.75 -15.40 16.19
C GLU A 289 15.10 -16.60 15.50
N VAL A 290 14.70 -17.62 16.26
CA VAL A 290 13.96 -18.74 15.69
C VAL A 290 12.55 -18.26 15.36
N VAL A 291 12.11 -18.46 14.12
CA VAL A 291 10.72 -18.25 13.71
C VAL A 291 9.98 -19.57 13.85
N HIS A 292 8.94 -19.59 14.66
CA HIS A 292 8.10 -20.76 14.89
C HIS A 292 6.80 -20.63 14.09
N VAL A 293 6.72 -21.36 12.98
CA VAL A 293 5.57 -21.39 12.09
C VAL A 293 4.49 -22.27 12.71
N ILE A 294 3.29 -21.75 12.88
CA ILE A 294 2.12 -22.50 13.35
C ILE A 294 1.16 -22.66 12.17
N LEU A 295 0.85 -23.91 11.84
CA LEU A 295 0.02 -24.28 10.70
C LEU A 295 -1.15 -25.16 11.14
N PRO A 296 -2.38 -24.62 11.25
CA PRO A 296 -3.58 -25.42 11.40
C PRO A 296 -3.87 -26.20 10.10
N LEU A 297 -4.26 -27.47 10.22
CA LEU A 297 -4.54 -28.33 9.06
C LEU A 297 -5.71 -29.28 9.35
N SER A 298 -6.52 -29.55 8.34
CA SER A 298 -7.51 -30.64 8.34
C SER A 298 -7.66 -31.14 6.91
N GLY A 299 -7.60 -32.46 6.72
CA GLY A 299 -7.53 -33.05 5.38
C GLY A 299 -6.39 -32.45 4.54
N ARG A 300 -6.68 -32.17 3.27
CA ARG A 300 -5.84 -31.41 2.31
C ARG A 300 -4.37 -31.85 2.26
N THR A 301 -4.15 -33.15 2.37
CA THR A 301 -2.82 -33.78 2.47
C THR A 301 -1.97 -33.52 1.23
N GLU A 302 -2.58 -33.40 0.05
CA GLU A 302 -1.90 -33.02 -1.19
C GLU A 302 -1.38 -31.57 -1.15
N THR A 303 -2.21 -30.62 -0.71
CA THR A 303 -1.79 -29.22 -0.53
C THR A 303 -0.68 -29.14 0.54
N PHE A 304 -0.81 -29.92 1.62
CA PHE A 304 0.21 -30.01 2.65
C PHE A 304 1.52 -30.60 2.14
N GLN A 305 1.49 -31.62 1.28
CA GLN A 305 2.69 -32.14 0.61
C GLN A 305 3.40 -31.04 -0.18
N SER A 306 2.66 -30.29 -1.01
CA SER A 306 3.22 -29.17 -1.77
C SER A 306 3.78 -28.06 -0.87
N PHE A 307 3.09 -27.72 0.21
CA PHE A 307 3.59 -26.80 1.24
C PHE A 307 4.92 -27.29 1.82
N MET A 308 4.98 -28.56 2.24
CA MET A 308 6.17 -29.13 2.86
C MET A 308 7.36 -29.17 1.91
N ASP A 309 7.15 -29.47 0.62
CA ASP A 309 8.21 -29.45 -0.39
C ASP A 309 8.81 -28.04 -0.55
N LYS A 310 7.97 -27.01 -0.51
CA LYS A 310 8.40 -25.60 -0.54
C LYS A 310 9.06 -25.19 0.78
N PHE A 311 8.49 -25.57 1.92
CA PHE A 311 9.02 -25.28 3.26
C PHE A 311 10.43 -25.86 3.42
N VAL A 312 10.66 -27.11 2.99
CA VAL A 312 11.99 -27.72 3.03
C VAL A 312 12.97 -26.97 2.13
N LYS A 313 12.56 -26.62 0.90
CA LYS A 313 13.42 -25.91 -0.07
C LYS A 313 13.77 -24.49 0.40
N ILE A 314 12.83 -23.78 1.00
CA ILE A 314 12.95 -22.35 1.26
C ILE A 314 13.35 -22.05 2.70
N ALA A 315 12.73 -22.70 3.68
CA ALA A 315 13.04 -22.51 5.09
C ALA A 315 14.21 -23.40 5.50
N LEU A 316 14.05 -24.73 5.54
CA LEU A 316 15.04 -25.61 6.17
C LEU A 316 16.43 -25.61 5.48
N ARG A 317 16.50 -25.43 4.15
CA ARG A 317 17.78 -25.36 3.44
C ARG A 317 18.49 -24.00 3.58
N ASN A 318 17.75 -22.89 3.59
CA ASN A 318 18.33 -21.54 3.57
C ASN A 318 18.39 -20.89 4.96
N ASP A 319 17.53 -21.32 5.87
CA ASP A 319 17.36 -20.77 7.21
C ASP A 319 17.11 -21.91 8.22
N LYS A 320 18.18 -22.30 8.93
CA LYS A 320 18.14 -23.35 9.96
C LYS A 320 17.41 -22.91 11.25
N ARG A 321 16.93 -21.66 11.32
CA ARG A 321 16.27 -21.06 12.49
C ARG A 321 14.77 -20.94 12.27
N VAL A 322 14.19 -21.97 11.67
CA VAL A 322 12.76 -22.07 11.39
C VAL A 322 12.25 -23.40 11.88
N HIS A 323 11.23 -23.35 12.74
CA HIS A 323 10.53 -24.51 13.24
C HIS A 323 9.09 -24.48 12.72
N LEU A 324 8.47 -25.64 12.56
CA LEU A 324 7.09 -25.79 12.11
C LEU A 324 6.33 -26.67 13.09
N THR A 325 5.19 -26.16 13.57
CA THR A 325 4.20 -26.95 14.29
C THR A 325 2.93 -27.02 13.47
N VAL A 326 2.57 -28.24 13.09
CA VAL A 326 1.31 -28.55 12.41
C VAL A 326 0.29 -28.94 13.46
N VAL A 327 -0.82 -28.23 13.52
CA VAL A 327 -1.95 -28.55 14.41
C VAL A 327 -3.04 -29.18 13.55
N TYR A 328 -3.13 -30.50 13.61
CA TYR A 328 -3.98 -31.32 12.77
C TYR A 328 -5.34 -31.59 13.42
N PHE A 329 -6.43 -31.41 12.67
CA PHE A 329 -7.80 -31.64 13.13
C PHE A 329 -8.45 -32.81 12.40
N GLY A 330 -9.00 -33.75 13.18
CA GLY A 330 -9.69 -34.94 12.71
C GLY A 330 -8.75 -36.10 12.37
N ASP A 331 -9.35 -37.25 12.09
CA ASP A 331 -8.62 -38.48 11.75
C ASP A 331 -8.36 -38.64 10.25
N GLU A 332 -9.25 -38.09 9.41
CA GLU A 332 -9.13 -38.13 7.94
C GLU A 332 -7.86 -37.41 7.50
N GLY A 333 -6.95 -38.13 6.83
CA GLY A 333 -5.69 -37.57 6.31
C GLY A 333 -4.55 -37.49 7.34
N LEU A 334 -4.78 -37.83 8.60
CA LEU A 334 -3.79 -37.69 9.68
C LEU A 334 -2.59 -38.63 9.48
N ILE A 335 -2.83 -39.86 9.01
CA ILE A 335 -1.78 -40.86 8.76
C ILE A 335 -0.88 -40.40 7.61
N GLU A 336 -1.47 -39.86 6.55
CA GLU A 336 -0.79 -39.29 5.40
C GLU A 336 0.05 -38.08 5.84
N ALA A 337 -0.52 -37.15 6.61
CA ALA A 337 0.21 -36.00 7.14
C ALA A 337 1.42 -36.42 8.01
N ARG A 338 1.24 -37.42 8.88
CA ARG A 338 2.33 -38.01 9.67
C ARG A 338 3.41 -38.62 8.79
N THR A 339 3.02 -39.31 7.72
CA THR A 339 3.93 -39.93 6.75
C THR A 339 4.74 -38.87 5.99
N ILE A 340 4.09 -37.79 5.55
CA ILE A 340 4.74 -36.64 4.91
C ILE A 340 5.81 -36.04 5.82
N MET A 341 5.46 -35.77 7.08
CA MET A 341 6.41 -35.21 8.05
C MET A 341 7.56 -36.18 8.36
N SER A 342 7.27 -37.46 8.56
CA SER A 342 8.26 -38.49 8.90
C SER A 342 9.30 -38.65 7.80
N ARG A 343 8.88 -38.64 6.53
CA ARG A 343 9.78 -38.68 5.37
C ARG A 343 10.77 -37.52 5.37
N ILE A 344 10.32 -36.33 5.74
CA ILE A 344 11.19 -35.13 5.76
C ILE A 344 12.18 -35.20 6.92
N VAL A 345 11.75 -35.67 8.09
CA VAL A 345 12.63 -35.90 9.24
C VAL A 345 13.73 -36.90 8.88
N GLN A 346 13.38 -38.03 8.24
CA GLN A 346 14.34 -39.05 7.79
C GLN A 346 15.34 -38.50 6.76
N GLN A 347 14.89 -37.67 5.81
CA GLN A 347 15.76 -37.10 4.77
C GLN A 347 16.69 -35.99 5.27
N LYS A 348 16.35 -35.29 6.36
CA LYS A 348 17.06 -34.06 6.79
C LYS A 348 17.68 -34.13 8.18
N GLY A 349 17.42 -35.18 8.96
CA GLY A 349 18.09 -35.44 10.24
C GLY A 349 17.81 -34.43 11.36
N ASN A 350 16.84 -33.52 11.18
CA ASN A 350 16.50 -32.50 12.19
C ASN A 350 15.02 -32.60 12.60
N GLY A 351 14.67 -33.68 13.30
CA GLY A 351 13.31 -33.92 13.82
C GLY A 351 12.81 -32.84 14.77
N ASN A 352 13.71 -32.15 15.49
CA ASN A 352 13.35 -31.15 16.50
C ASN A 352 12.69 -29.89 15.90
N SER A 353 12.90 -29.65 14.59
CA SER A 353 12.33 -28.51 13.88
C SER A 353 10.89 -28.71 13.41
N LEU A 354 10.34 -29.93 13.51
CA LEU A 354 9.00 -30.28 13.04
C LEU A 354 8.19 -30.92 14.17
N ARG A 355 6.97 -30.43 14.41
CA ARG A 355 6.07 -30.92 15.46
C ARG A 355 4.67 -31.11 14.89
N LEU A 356 4.00 -32.18 15.30
CA LEU A 356 2.62 -32.50 14.90
C LEU A 356 1.76 -32.64 16.16
N LEU A 357 0.75 -31.78 16.29
CA LEU A 357 -0.25 -31.81 17.36
C LEU A 357 -1.57 -32.27 16.75
N ALA A 358 -2.01 -33.50 17.03
CA ALA A 358 -3.27 -34.03 16.53
C ALA A 358 -4.41 -33.76 17.52
N LEU A 359 -5.53 -33.28 17.01
CA LEU A 359 -6.75 -32.95 17.76
C LEU A 359 -7.93 -33.70 17.14
N ASN A 360 -8.63 -34.49 17.94
CA ASN A 360 -9.85 -35.17 17.51
C ASN A 360 -11.06 -34.23 17.67
N GLU A 361 -11.10 -33.18 16.85
CA GLU A 361 -12.16 -32.18 16.82
C GLU A 361 -12.38 -31.65 15.41
N THR A 362 -13.51 -30.99 15.18
CA THR A 362 -13.77 -30.26 13.94
C THR A 362 -12.79 -29.09 13.77
N PHE A 363 -12.34 -28.85 12.55
CA PHE A 363 -11.40 -27.78 12.23
C PHE A 363 -11.89 -26.39 12.71
N SER A 364 -11.02 -25.71 13.47
CA SER A 364 -11.13 -24.28 13.76
C SER A 364 -9.74 -23.66 13.63
N ARG A 365 -9.61 -22.70 12.71
CA ARG A 365 -8.35 -22.01 12.46
C ARG A 365 -7.86 -21.27 13.70
N ALA A 366 -8.74 -20.49 14.34
CA ALA A 366 -8.45 -19.75 15.57
C ALA A 366 -7.95 -20.68 16.68
N LYS A 367 -8.66 -21.79 16.91
CA LYS A 367 -8.29 -22.78 17.92
C LYS A 367 -6.95 -23.45 17.60
N GLY A 368 -6.72 -23.80 16.33
CA GLY A 368 -5.47 -24.40 15.88
C GLY A 368 -4.26 -23.49 16.12
N LEU A 369 -4.39 -22.22 15.73
CA LEU A 369 -3.35 -21.22 15.95
C LEU A 369 -3.10 -20.97 17.45
N ARG A 370 -4.16 -20.90 18.26
CA ARG A 370 -4.04 -20.74 19.72
C ARG A 370 -3.34 -21.93 20.37
N ILE A 371 -3.79 -23.15 20.11
CA ILE A 371 -3.18 -24.37 20.68
C ILE A 371 -1.73 -24.47 20.25
N GLY A 372 -1.44 -24.18 18.97
CA GLY A 372 -0.08 -24.13 18.47
C GLY A 372 0.77 -23.03 19.11
N ALA A 373 0.16 -21.93 19.60
CA ALA A 373 0.75 -20.78 20.31
C ALA A 373 0.86 -20.96 21.84
N GLU A 374 0.13 -21.90 22.42
CA GLU A 374 0.13 -22.18 23.87
C GLU A 374 0.86 -23.48 24.24
N LYS A 375 0.53 -24.61 23.58
CA LYS A 375 0.92 -25.97 24.02
C LYS A 375 2.28 -26.44 23.53
N THR A 376 2.82 -25.81 22.50
CA THR A 376 4.08 -26.27 21.89
C THR A 376 5.29 -26.15 22.84
N TRP A 377 5.14 -25.46 23.97
CA TRP A 377 6.22 -25.14 24.92
C TRP A 377 6.06 -25.82 26.27
N ASP A 378 4.99 -26.57 26.52
CA ASP A 378 4.66 -27.10 27.85
C ASP A 378 5.75 -28.07 28.39
N ASN A 379 6.48 -28.75 27.49
CA ASN A 379 7.58 -29.67 27.85
C ASN A 379 8.96 -28.99 27.95
N GLU A 380 9.07 -27.70 27.60
CA GLU A 380 10.29 -26.90 27.67
C GLU A 380 10.23 -25.87 28.82
N LEU A 381 9.10 -25.79 29.53
CA LEU A 381 8.75 -24.76 30.50
C LEU A 381 9.43 -24.98 31.88
N SER A 382 10.75 -24.82 31.95
CA SER A 382 11.32 -24.17 33.13
C SER A 382 11.04 -22.66 33.02
N SER A 383 10.94 -21.96 34.14
CA SER A 383 10.62 -20.52 34.26
C SER A 383 11.60 -19.55 33.54
N GLU A 384 12.50 -20.07 32.70
CA GLU A 384 13.61 -19.39 32.04
C GLU A 384 13.53 -19.44 30.49
N THR A 385 12.47 -19.99 29.90
CA THR A 385 12.35 -20.06 28.43
C THR A 385 12.27 -18.68 27.79
N ARG A 386 13.20 -18.39 26.87
CA ARG A 386 13.18 -17.20 26.01
C ARG A 386 11.86 -17.12 25.23
N ASP A 387 11.30 -15.92 25.15
CA ASP A 387 10.12 -15.62 24.34
C ASP A 387 10.33 -16.01 22.86
N VAL A 388 9.25 -16.42 22.20
CA VAL A 388 9.31 -17.06 20.88
C VAL A 388 8.57 -16.22 19.84
N LEU A 389 9.22 -16.01 18.69
CA LEU A 389 8.63 -15.35 17.54
C LEU A 389 7.77 -16.35 16.77
N LEU A 390 6.46 -16.11 16.75
CA LEU A 390 5.46 -16.92 16.07
C LEU A 390 5.19 -16.36 14.68
N PHE A 391 5.04 -17.23 13.69
CA PHE A 391 4.45 -16.91 12.40
C PHE A 391 3.17 -17.73 12.20
N MET A 392 2.02 -17.06 12.17
CA MET A 392 0.72 -17.69 11.89
C MET A 392 0.57 -17.86 10.37
N CYS A 393 0.38 -19.11 9.92
CA CYS A 393 0.46 -19.46 8.52
C CYS A 393 -0.67 -20.41 8.11
N ASP A 394 -1.10 -20.30 6.85
CA ASP A 394 -2.02 -21.25 6.21
C ASP A 394 -1.27 -22.16 5.24
N VAL A 395 -1.89 -23.26 4.82
CA VAL A 395 -1.23 -24.30 4.02
C VAL A 395 -0.99 -23.84 2.57
N GLU A 396 -1.73 -22.84 2.10
CA GLU A 396 -1.62 -22.23 0.78
C GLU A 396 -0.66 -21.06 0.72
N ILE A 397 -0.01 -20.73 1.86
CA ILE A 397 0.98 -19.66 1.89
C ILE A 397 2.32 -20.20 1.43
N VAL A 398 2.95 -19.46 0.53
CA VAL A 398 4.33 -19.66 0.12
C VAL A 398 5.13 -18.44 0.52
N PHE A 399 6.19 -18.64 1.29
CA PHE A 399 7.03 -17.55 1.78
C PHE A 399 8.51 -17.80 1.54
N SER A 400 9.25 -16.71 1.35
CA SER A 400 10.70 -16.70 1.09
C SER A 400 11.53 -16.60 2.37
N ALA A 401 12.82 -16.92 2.30
CA ALA A 401 13.75 -16.64 3.40
C ALA A 401 13.83 -15.13 3.74
N LYS A 402 13.65 -14.26 2.74
CA LYS A 402 13.61 -12.79 2.94
C LYS A 402 12.38 -12.37 3.74
N PHE A 403 11.24 -13.01 3.54
CA PHE A 403 10.05 -12.79 4.36
C PHE A 403 10.32 -13.12 5.84
N LEU A 404 10.99 -14.25 6.11
CA LEU A 404 11.35 -14.63 7.49
C LEU A 404 12.30 -13.60 8.13
N ASP A 405 13.20 -13.00 7.36
CA ASP A 405 14.04 -11.91 7.85
C ASP A 405 13.22 -10.65 8.18
N ARG A 406 12.23 -10.28 7.36
CA ARG A 406 11.31 -9.17 7.65
C ARG A 406 10.42 -9.44 8.87
N CYS A 407 9.99 -10.69 9.05
CA CYS A 407 9.28 -11.15 10.23
C CYS A 407 10.10 -10.84 11.50
N ARG A 408 11.41 -11.10 11.50
CA ARG A 408 12.33 -10.74 12.60
C ARG A 408 12.57 -9.24 12.70
N TRP A 409 12.74 -8.54 11.58
CA TRP A 409 13.11 -7.13 11.58
C TRP A 409 12.01 -6.20 12.09
N ASN A 410 10.76 -6.58 11.85
CA ASN A 410 9.57 -5.79 12.11
C ASN A 410 8.76 -6.25 13.34
N THR A 411 9.25 -7.24 14.09
CA THR A 411 8.63 -7.72 15.32
C THR A 411 9.58 -7.53 16.50
N LYS A 412 9.07 -7.04 17.64
CA LYS A 412 9.85 -6.85 18.88
C LYS A 412 8.95 -7.11 20.09
N PRO A 413 9.38 -7.93 21.07
CA PRO A 413 8.55 -8.23 22.24
C PRO A 413 8.11 -6.97 22.97
N GLY A 414 6.84 -6.88 23.31
CA GLY A 414 6.22 -5.76 24.03
C GLY A 414 6.17 -4.44 23.26
N LYS A 415 6.58 -4.42 21.98
CA LYS A 415 6.80 -3.17 21.24
C LYS A 415 6.22 -3.16 19.83
N GLN A 416 6.43 -4.23 19.05
CA GLN A 416 6.10 -4.24 17.63
C GLN A 416 5.56 -5.61 17.18
N VAL A 417 4.47 -5.58 16.43
CA VAL A 417 3.89 -6.75 15.76
C VAL A 417 3.89 -6.52 14.24
N TYR A 418 4.18 -7.55 13.45
CA TYR A 418 4.27 -7.44 12.00
C TYR A 418 3.13 -8.15 11.28
N TYR A 419 2.37 -7.38 10.50
CA TYR A 419 1.26 -7.86 9.66
C TYR A 419 1.61 -7.68 8.17
N PRO A 420 2.19 -8.69 7.52
CA PRO A 420 2.45 -8.63 6.08
C PRO A 420 1.15 -8.56 5.28
N ILE A 421 1.12 -7.68 4.28
CA ILE A 421 0.10 -7.68 3.23
C ILE A 421 0.56 -8.65 2.15
N VAL A 422 -0.18 -9.76 2.04
CA VAL A 422 0.18 -10.92 1.20
C VAL A 422 -0.20 -10.69 -0.26
N PHE A 423 0.66 -11.11 -1.19
CA PHE A 423 0.31 -11.11 -2.60
C PHE A 423 -0.57 -12.33 -2.93
N SER A 424 -1.81 -12.12 -3.30
CA SER A 424 -2.73 -13.20 -3.66
C SER A 424 -2.73 -13.44 -5.16
N LEU A 425 -2.41 -14.67 -5.56
CA LEU A 425 -2.42 -15.06 -6.96
C LEU A 425 -3.86 -15.24 -7.45
N TYR A 426 -4.07 -14.89 -8.71
CA TYR A 426 -5.31 -15.17 -9.42
C TYR A 426 -5.41 -16.63 -9.85
N ASN A 427 -6.59 -17.04 -10.31
CA ASN A 427 -6.81 -18.35 -10.91
C ASN A 427 -5.88 -18.56 -12.10
N PRO A 428 -4.95 -19.53 -12.06
CA PRO A 428 -3.97 -19.73 -13.11
C PRO A 428 -4.63 -20.09 -14.45
N HIS A 429 -5.80 -20.74 -14.42
CA HIS A 429 -6.54 -21.01 -15.64
C HIS A 429 -6.91 -19.72 -16.37
N PHE A 430 -7.44 -18.72 -15.68
CA PHE A 430 -7.77 -17.45 -16.34
C PHE A 430 -6.53 -16.62 -16.68
N VAL A 431 -5.49 -16.67 -15.85
CA VAL A 431 -4.26 -15.89 -16.11
C VAL A 431 -3.56 -16.33 -17.39
N TYR A 432 -3.35 -17.63 -17.57
CA TYR A 432 -2.50 -18.15 -18.65
C TYR A 432 -3.30 -18.57 -19.89
N THR A 433 -4.43 -19.26 -19.72
CA THR A 433 -5.15 -19.82 -20.88
C THR A 433 -5.85 -18.76 -21.72
N LEU A 434 -6.29 -17.64 -21.12
CA LEU A 434 -6.82 -16.49 -21.87
C LEU A 434 -5.77 -15.86 -22.81
N GLN A 435 -4.49 -16.08 -22.54
CA GLN A 435 -3.37 -15.62 -23.37
C GLN A 435 -2.85 -16.72 -24.31
N GLY A 436 -3.48 -17.89 -24.35
CA GLY A 436 -3.01 -19.05 -25.11
C GLY A 436 -1.71 -19.65 -24.58
N LYS A 437 -1.40 -19.47 -23.29
CA LYS A 437 -0.22 -20.02 -22.63
C LYS A 437 -0.60 -21.22 -21.77
N GLU A 438 0.31 -22.17 -21.68
CA GLU A 438 0.23 -23.25 -20.70
C GLU A 438 0.39 -22.71 -19.27
N ILE A 439 -0.22 -23.41 -18.32
CA ILE A 439 -0.11 -23.06 -16.90
C ILE A 439 1.28 -23.51 -16.42
N PRO A 440 2.14 -22.59 -15.98
CA PRO A 440 3.48 -22.93 -15.54
C PRO A 440 3.45 -23.58 -14.14
N SER A 441 4.61 -24.07 -13.68
CA SER A 441 4.72 -24.63 -12.33
C SER A 441 4.36 -23.60 -11.25
N GLU A 442 3.88 -24.02 -10.09
CA GLU A 442 3.50 -23.10 -9.01
C GLU A 442 4.65 -22.15 -8.60
N SER A 443 5.90 -22.59 -8.71
CA SER A 443 7.06 -21.75 -8.40
C SER A 443 7.26 -20.62 -9.41
N ASP A 444 6.98 -20.89 -10.69
CA ASP A 444 7.07 -19.90 -11.77
C ASP A 444 5.86 -18.96 -11.80
N GLN A 445 4.77 -19.31 -11.09
CA GLN A 445 3.62 -18.44 -10.89
C GLN A 445 3.85 -17.36 -9.81
N LEU A 446 4.92 -17.46 -8.99
CA LEU A 446 5.24 -16.53 -7.88
C LEU A 446 5.78 -15.17 -8.37
N VAL A 447 5.03 -14.52 -9.25
CA VAL A 447 5.38 -13.25 -9.87
C VAL A 447 4.43 -12.18 -9.36
N VAL A 448 4.98 -11.10 -8.81
CA VAL A 448 4.22 -9.89 -8.48
C VAL A 448 3.98 -9.09 -9.74
N SER A 449 2.77 -9.18 -10.28
CA SER A 449 2.33 -8.37 -11.43
C SER A 449 0.81 -8.14 -11.37
N ARG A 450 0.34 -7.09 -12.04
CA ARG A 450 -1.09 -6.77 -12.08
C ARG A 450 -1.93 -7.89 -12.68
N ASP A 451 -1.34 -8.69 -13.57
CA ASP A 451 -2.06 -9.73 -14.32
C ASP A 451 -1.99 -11.10 -13.62
N THR A 452 -1.15 -11.25 -12.59
CA THR A 452 -0.96 -12.51 -11.85
C THR A 452 -1.58 -12.47 -10.46
N GLY A 453 -1.87 -11.29 -9.90
CA GLY A 453 -2.48 -11.19 -8.59
C GLY A 453 -2.68 -9.75 -8.09
N PHE A 454 -2.91 -9.63 -6.78
CA PHE A 454 -3.10 -8.36 -6.09
C PHE A 454 -2.61 -8.41 -4.63
N TRP A 455 -2.34 -7.24 -4.05
CA TRP A 455 -2.06 -7.10 -2.62
C TRP A 455 -3.34 -7.26 -1.81
N ARG A 456 -3.42 -8.28 -0.95
CA ARG A 456 -4.57 -8.54 -0.09
C ARG A 456 -4.53 -7.65 1.15
N ASP A 457 -4.84 -6.38 0.97
CA ASP A 457 -4.87 -5.35 2.01
C ASP A 457 -6.01 -5.52 3.05
N PHE A 458 -7.00 -6.38 2.77
CA PHE A 458 -8.09 -6.73 3.68
C PHE A 458 -7.84 -8.02 4.50
N GLY A 459 -6.72 -8.72 4.30
CA GLY A 459 -6.40 -9.96 5.03
C GLY A 459 -5.48 -9.71 6.23
N TYR A 460 -5.76 -10.37 7.36
CA TYR A 460 -4.96 -10.24 8.60
C TYR A 460 -4.49 -11.60 9.16
N GLY A 461 -4.83 -12.71 8.49
CA GLY A 461 -4.55 -14.05 8.97
C GLY A 461 -3.06 -14.43 9.07
N MET A 462 -2.18 -13.77 8.31
CA MET A 462 -0.73 -13.98 8.34
C MET A 462 -0.10 -12.89 9.21
N THR A 463 0.48 -13.27 10.34
CA THR A 463 1.08 -12.34 11.31
C THR A 463 2.33 -12.93 11.94
N CYS A 464 3.29 -12.05 12.22
CA CYS A 464 4.52 -12.31 12.93
C CYS A 464 4.46 -11.59 14.29
N GLN A 465 4.48 -12.35 15.37
CA GLN A 465 4.26 -11.81 16.72
C GLN A 465 4.95 -12.65 17.78
N TYR A 466 5.38 -12.02 18.86
CA TYR A 466 5.91 -12.76 19.99
C TYR A 466 4.80 -13.46 20.77
N ARG A 467 5.09 -14.64 21.30
CA ARG A 467 4.17 -15.41 22.13
C ARG A 467 3.73 -14.61 23.35
N SER A 468 4.67 -13.92 24.01
CA SER A 468 4.33 -13.05 25.16
C SER A 468 3.29 -11.99 24.79
N ASP A 469 3.45 -11.32 23.66
CA ASP A 469 2.53 -10.29 23.17
C ASP A 469 1.15 -10.88 22.84
N PHE A 470 1.13 -12.02 22.16
CA PHE A 470 -0.12 -12.73 21.83
C PHE A 470 -0.91 -13.08 23.09
N LEU A 471 -0.24 -13.59 24.13
CA LEU A 471 -0.88 -13.89 25.42
C LEU A 471 -1.30 -12.62 26.16
N ALA A 472 -0.48 -11.56 26.13
CA ALA A 472 -0.77 -10.30 26.81
C ALA A 472 -2.05 -9.62 26.27
N ILE A 473 -2.33 -9.75 24.98
CA ILE A 473 -3.58 -9.25 24.37
C ILE A 473 -4.73 -10.26 24.42
N ARG A 474 -4.59 -11.38 25.15
CA ARG A 474 -5.58 -12.47 25.29
C ARG A 474 -5.91 -13.20 23.99
N GLY A 475 -4.96 -13.28 23.06
CA GLY A 475 -5.04 -14.13 21.86
C GLY A 475 -6.36 -14.08 21.08
N PHE A 476 -6.81 -15.25 20.61
CA PHE A 476 -8.09 -15.42 19.91
C PHE A 476 -9.26 -15.57 20.90
N ASP A 477 -10.45 -15.14 20.49
CA ASP A 477 -11.67 -15.33 21.28
C ASP A 477 -12.16 -16.79 21.18
N GLU A 478 -12.48 -17.40 22.32
CA GLU A 478 -12.79 -18.84 22.45
C GLU A 478 -14.07 -19.25 21.72
N ASP A 479 -15.01 -18.31 21.56
CA ASP A 479 -16.30 -18.54 20.89
C ASP A 479 -16.19 -18.53 19.35
N THR A 480 -14.99 -18.29 18.80
CA THR A 480 -14.79 -18.26 17.35
C THR A 480 -14.73 -19.68 16.79
N VAL A 481 -15.89 -20.20 16.39
CA VAL A 481 -16.03 -21.52 15.77
C VAL A 481 -16.12 -21.35 14.25
N GLY A 482 -15.29 -22.09 13.51
CA GLY A 482 -15.27 -22.09 12.04
C GLY A 482 -14.19 -21.19 11.43
N TRP A 483 -14.48 -20.65 10.24
CA TRP A 483 -13.58 -19.79 9.46
C TRP A 483 -14.12 -18.36 9.32
N GLY A 484 -13.24 -17.37 9.50
CA GLY A 484 -13.48 -15.98 9.14
C GLY A 484 -13.82 -15.09 10.33
N GLY A 485 -13.16 -13.94 10.38
CA GLY A 485 -13.36 -12.89 11.38
C GLY A 485 -12.41 -12.98 12.57
N GLU A 486 -11.77 -14.12 12.80
CA GLU A 486 -10.82 -14.33 13.90
C GLU A 486 -9.56 -13.48 13.74
N ASP A 487 -9.11 -13.33 12.50
CA ASP A 487 -7.91 -12.58 12.15
C ASP A 487 -8.14 -11.07 12.32
N VAL A 488 -9.31 -10.59 11.90
CA VAL A 488 -9.76 -9.21 12.13
C VAL A 488 -9.90 -8.93 13.63
N ALA A 489 -10.49 -9.86 14.40
CA ALA A 489 -10.64 -9.71 15.85
C ALA A 489 -9.28 -9.60 16.55
N LEU A 490 -8.34 -10.49 16.23
CA LEU A 490 -6.97 -10.43 16.77
C LEU A 490 -6.27 -9.13 16.36
N TYR A 491 -6.38 -8.73 15.08
CA TYR A 491 -5.80 -7.48 14.59
C TYR A 491 -6.33 -6.26 15.35
N ARG A 492 -7.65 -6.18 15.56
CA ARG A 492 -8.29 -5.10 16.35
C ARG A 492 -7.77 -5.05 17.79
N LYS A 493 -7.48 -6.19 18.42
CA LYS A 493 -6.86 -6.22 19.75
C LYS A 493 -5.47 -5.59 19.75
N TYR A 494 -4.64 -5.87 18.74
CA TYR A 494 -3.35 -5.20 18.59
C TYR A 494 -3.47 -3.71 18.29
N VAL A 495 -4.38 -3.32 17.41
CA VAL A 495 -4.63 -1.91 17.06
C VAL A 495 -5.05 -1.08 18.28
N LYS A 496 -5.87 -1.66 19.16
CA LYS A 496 -6.28 -1.02 20.42
C LYS A 496 -5.22 -1.12 21.54
N SER A 497 -4.17 -1.90 21.34
CA SER A 497 -3.09 -2.05 22.31
C SER A 497 -2.08 -0.90 22.23
N GLY A 498 -1.05 -0.91 23.10
CA GLY A 498 0.10 -0.02 23.00
C GLY A 498 1.22 -0.54 22.07
N ILE A 499 1.04 -1.71 21.45
CA ILE A 499 2.04 -2.34 20.57
C ILE A 499 1.92 -1.72 19.18
N LYS A 500 3.05 -1.29 18.60
CA LYS A 500 3.09 -0.73 17.24
C LYS A 500 2.78 -1.82 16.22
N VAL A 501 1.73 -1.62 15.43
CA VAL A 501 1.38 -2.47 14.30
C VAL A 501 2.17 -2.04 13.07
N VAL A 502 3.11 -2.87 12.63
CA VAL A 502 3.82 -2.69 11.36
C VAL A 502 3.07 -3.48 10.29
N ARG A 503 2.23 -2.80 9.50
CA ARG A 503 1.52 -3.40 8.36
C ARG A 503 2.18 -2.96 7.05
N ALA A 504 2.58 -3.90 6.18
CA ALA A 504 3.28 -3.55 4.94
C ALA A 504 3.12 -4.59 3.83
N THR A 505 3.08 -4.17 2.55
CA THR A 505 3.22 -5.09 1.39
C THR A 505 4.51 -5.89 1.50
N ASP A 506 4.44 -7.20 1.29
CA ASP A 506 5.63 -8.05 1.35
C ASP A 506 5.78 -8.90 0.08
N PRO A 507 6.77 -8.61 -0.80
CA PRO A 507 6.99 -9.36 -2.04
C PRO A 507 7.59 -10.76 -1.83
N GLY A 508 7.81 -11.16 -0.59
CA GLY A 508 8.33 -12.45 -0.21
C GLY A 508 7.27 -13.43 0.28
N ILE A 509 5.98 -13.08 0.27
CA ILE A 509 4.87 -13.95 0.73
C ILE A 509 3.70 -13.92 -0.25
N PHE A 510 3.25 -15.12 -0.62
CA PHE A 510 2.22 -15.36 -1.62
C PHE A 510 1.12 -16.24 -1.04
N HIS A 511 -0.12 -15.98 -1.42
CA HIS A 511 -1.23 -16.88 -1.24
C HIS A 511 -1.52 -17.54 -2.58
N ILE A 512 -1.32 -18.86 -2.66
CA ILE A 512 -1.62 -19.63 -3.87
C ILE A 512 -3.12 -19.65 -4.10
N TRP A 513 -3.54 -19.49 -5.35
CA TRP A 513 -4.95 -19.60 -5.67
C TRP A 513 -5.44 -21.02 -5.40
N HIS A 514 -6.59 -21.13 -4.76
CA HIS A 514 -7.31 -22.38 -4.63
C HIS A 514 -8.81 -22.08 -4.78
N PRO A 515 -9.61 -23.06 -5.26
CA PRO A 515 -11.05 -22.89 -5.32
C PRO A 515 -11.59 -22.62 -3.91
N LYS A 516 -12.54 -21.68 -3.84
CA LYS A 516 -13.25 -21.32 -2.62
C LYS A 516 -14.69 -21.76 -2.75
N VAL A 517 -15.07 -22.73 -1.93
CA VAL A 517 -16.46 -23.02 -1.66
C VAL A 517 -16.97 -21.88 -0.76
N CYS A 518 -18.19 -21.44 -1.01
CA CYS A 518 -18.90 -20.50 -0.16
C CYS A 518 -20.32 -21.06 -0.06
N SER A 519 -20.48 -22.16 0.67
CA SER A 519 -21.82 -22.70 0.94
C SER A 519 -22.43 -21.94 2.11
N ALA A 520 -23.76 -21.88 2.14
CA ALA A 520 -24.44 -21.40 3.34
C ALA A 520 -24.00 -22.25 4.53
N THR A 521 -23.80 -23.56 4.37
CA THR A 521 -23.31 -24.48 5.39
C THR A 521 -21.91 -25.00 5.06
N GLU A 522 -20.86 -24.45 5.69
CA GLU A 522 -19.51 -25.05 5.69
C GLU A 522 -19.26 -25.71 7.05
N GLY A 523 -18.74 -26.95 7.05
CA GLY A 523 -18.52 -27.71 8.28
C GLY A 523 -19.80 -28.01 9.09
N GLY A 524 -20.96 -28.03 8.44
CA GLY A 524 -22.25 -28.32 9.08
C GLY A 524 -22.94 -27.13 9.76
N ARG A 525 -22.44 -25.88 9.62
CA ARG A 525 -23.09 -24.67 10.18
C ARG A 525 -23.23 -23.53 9.21
N GLN A 526 -24.29 -22.75 9.39
CA GLN A 526 -24.64 -21.67 8.49
C GLN A 526 -23.72 -20.45 8.67
N LEU A 527 -22.98 -20.04 7.63
CA LEU A 527 -22.22 -18.79 7.61
C LEU A 527 -23.17 -17.62 7.91
N THR A 528 -22.70 -16.67 8.72
CA THR A 528 -23.41 -15.39 8.87
C THR A 528 -23.46 -14.67 7.51
N ALA A 529 -24.42 -13.77 7.33
CA ALA A 529 -24.55 -13.01 6.08
C ALA A 529 -23.25 -12.26 5.71
N ASP A 530 -22.52 -11.75 6.71
CA ASP A 530 -21.27 -11.03 6.50
C ASP A 530 -20.11 -11.97 6.17
N GLN A 531 -20.01 -13.14 6.80
CA GLN A 531 -19.03 -14.17 6.43
C GLN A 531 -19.27 -14.68 5.01
N TYR A 532 -20.52 -14.92 4.62
CA TYR A 532 -20.87 -15.33 3.27
C TYR A 532 -20.48 -14.26 2.23
N ARG A 533 -20.82 -12.98 2.48
CA ARG A 533 -20.42 -11.86 1.62
C ARG A 533 -18.89 -11.73 1.52
N ALA A 534 -18.18 -11.86 2.64
CA ALA A 534 -16.72 -11.83 2.67
C ALA A 534 -16.12 -12.99 1.86
N CYS A 535 -16.67 -14.20 1.99
CA CYS A 535 -16.26 -15.37 1.19
C CYS A 535 -16.44 -15.12 -0.30
N ILE A 536 -17.65 -14.73 -0.72
CA ILE A 536 -17.96 -14.48 -2.14
C ILE A 536 -17.12 -13.34 -2.71
N ARG A 537 -16.95 -12.23 -1.96
CA ARG A 537 -16.08 -11.12 -2.38
C ARG A 537 -14.64 -11.59 -2.54
N SER A 538 -14.12 -12.34 -1.56
CA SER A 538 -12.77 -12.89 -1.69
C SER A 538 -12.68 -13.84 -2.88
N ARG A 539 -13.67 -14.69 -3.15
CA ARG A 539 -13.64 -15.58 -4.31
C ARG A 539 -13.55 -14.78 -5.60
N ALA A 540 -14.47 -13.83 -5.80
CA ALA A 540 -14.51 -12.99 -6.99
C ALA A 540 -13.20 -12.23 -7.24
N LEU A 541 -12.59 -11.67 -6.19
CA LEU A 541 -11.31 -10.97 -6.30
C LEU A 541 -10.14 -11.88 -6.67
N ASN A 542 -10.21 -13.18 -6.39
CA ASN A 542 -9.12 -14.12 -6.69
C ASN A 542 -9.25 -14.78 -8.06
N GLU A 543 -10.30 -14.54 -8.84
CA GLU A 543 -10.45 -15.20 -10.14
C GLU A 543 -9.50 -14.62 -11.19
N ALA A 544 -9.54 -13.31 -11.44
CA ALA A 544 -8.66 -12.68 -12.41
C ALA A 544 -8.61 -11.16 -12.22
N SER A 545 -7.67 -10.51 -12.89
CA SER A 545 -7.66 -9.05 -13.00
C SER A 545 -8.90 -8.54 -13.72
N HIS A 546 -9.25 -7.27 -13.48
CA HIS A 546 -10.40 -6.64 -14.14
C HIS A 546 -10.34 -6.73 -15.68
N ALA A 547 -9.15 -6.58 -16.26
CA ALA A 547 -8.96 -6.71 -17.71
C ALA A 547 -9.18 -8.14 -18.20
N GLN A 548 -8.67 -9.14 -17.48
CA GLN A 548 -8.87 -10.57 -17.81
C GLN A 548 -10.35 -10.97 -17.70
N LEU A 549 -11.06 -10.47 -16.68
CA LEU A 549 -12.52 -10.70 -16.58
C LEU A 549 -13.27 -10.06 -17.75
N GLY A 550 -12.85 -8.86 -18.20
CA GLY A 550 -13.38 -8.26 -19.43
C GLY A 550 -13.13 -9.14 -20.66
N LEU A 551 -11.90 -9.66 -20.84
CA LEU A 551 -11.58 -10.59 -21.93
C LEU A 551 -12.42 -11.87 -21.88
N LEU A 552 -12.74 -12.37 -20.68
CA LEU A 552 -13.62 -13.52 -20.52
C LEU A 552 -15.06 -13.18 -20.92
N ALA A 553 -15.56 -12.00 -20.56
CA ALA A 553 -16.91 -11.54 -20.89
C ALA A 553 -17.10 -11.33 -22.40
N PHE A 554 -16.10 -10.80 -23.11
CA PHE A 554 -16.14 -10.53 -24.55
C PHE A 554 -15.48 -11.64 -25.40
N LYS A 555 -15.26 -12.82 -24.82
CA LYS A 555 -14.52 -13.92 -25.47
C LYS A 555 -15.13 -14.34 -26.81
N ASP A 556 -16.45 -14.40 -26.89
CA ASP A 556 -17.14 -14.84 -28.10
C ASP A 556 -17.01 -13.83 -29.23
N GLU A 557 -17.17 -12.54 -28.94
CA GLU A 557 -16.95 -11.45 -29.91
C GLU A 557 -15.53 -11.50 -30.48
N MET A 558 -14.52 -11.66 -29.61
CA MET A 558 -13.12 -11.79 -30.03
C MET A 558 -12.88 -13.01 -30.93
N ASN A 559 -13.58 -14.13 -30.67
CA ASN A 559 -13.46 -15.34 -31.48
C ASN A 559 -14.12 -15.19 -32.86
N THR A 560 -15.27 -14.50 -32.94
CA THR A 560 -15.90 -14.14 -34.22
C THR A 560 -15.02 -13.21 -35.06
N SER A 561 -14.39 -12.20 -34.46
CA SER A 561 -13.48 -11.30 -35.19
C SER A 561 -12.22 -12.01 -35.71
N LYS A 562 -11.71 -13.03 -35.00
CA LYS A 562 -10.59 -13.86 -35.46
C LYS A 562 -10.97 -14.75 -36.65
N LYS A 563 -12.18 -15.32 -36.65
CA LYS A 563 -12.69 -16.13 -37.78
C LYS A 563 -12.88 -15.28 -39.05
N ASN A 564 -13.34 -14.04 -38.93
CA ASN A 564 -13.57 -13.16 -40.07
C ASN A 564 -12.29 -12.61 -40.73
N LYS A 565 -11.12 -12.68 -40.07
CA LYS A 565 -9.81 -12.31 -40.67
C LYS A 565 -9.21 -13.41 -41.57
N TYR A 566 -9.79 -14.60 -41.63
CA TYR A 566 -9.33 -15.75 -42.41
C TYR A 566 -10.24 -16.07 -43.61
N VAL A 567 -10.68 -15.06 -44.35
CA VAL A 567 -11.20 -15.27 -45.72
C VAL A 567 -10.11 -14.82 -46.70
N PRO A 568 -9.33 -15.74 -47.31
CA PRO A 568 -8.44 -15.36 -48.39
C PRO A 568 -9.32 -14.87 -49.54
N ALA A 569 -9.11 -13.63 -49.98
CA ALA A 569 -9.73 -13.12 -51.19
C ALA A 569 -9.34 -14.06 -52.35
N LYS A 570 -10.28 -14.88 -52.82
CA LYS A 570 -10.11 -15.66 -54.06
C LYS A 570 -9.87 -14.65 -55.18
N ARG A 571 -8.61 -14.50 -55.60
CA ARG A 571 -8.25 -13.85 -56.87
C ARG A 571 -8.98 -14.61 -57.97
N LYS A 572 -10.00 -14.00 -58.56
CA LYS A 572 -10.54 -14.43 -59.87
C LYS A 572 -9.40 -14.28 -60.88
N LYS A 573 -8.91 -15.40 -61.42
CA LYS A 573 -8.08 -15.39 -62.63
C LYS A 573 -9.02 -15.16 -63.82
N TYR A 574 -8.64 -14.20 -64.66
CA TYR A 574 -9.16 -14.01 -66.01
C TYR A 574 -8.82 -15.21 -66.89
#